data_AF-A0A2N6LE64-F1
#
_entry.id   AF-A0A2N6LE64-F1
#
_cell.length_a   1.000
_cell.length_b   1.000
_cell.length_c   1.000
_cell.angle_alpha   90.00
_cell.angle_beta   90.00
_cell.angle_gamma   90.00
#
_symmetry.space_group_name_H-M   'P 1'
#
loop_
_entity.id
_entity.type
_entity.pdbx_description
1 polymer ?
#
loop_
_entity_poly.entity_id
_entity_poly.type
_entity_poly.pdbx_seq_one_letter_code
_entity_poly.pdbx_strand_id
1 'polypeptide(L)'
;MNSITQKQRKPFSLLLASACGAASLLSGILGISSSATASQPTLFSCSAKNVIVEVKRLNNGTLRYEAYNIPTNLKRPDLAINNGTIRRGRNGETLYSFRNNIYQYVAVKDSGYGKVLVYKNAKLIGTNYCGDL
;
A
#
# COMPACT_ATOMS: atom_id res chain seq x y z
N MET A 1 59.22 15.89 -62.84
CA MET A 1 58.32 16.97 -63.28
C MET A 1 56.89 16.62 -62.87
N ASN A 2 56.21 17.61 -62.32
CA ASN A 2 54.76 17.78 -62.14
C ASN A 2 54.08 17.13 -60.91
N SER A 3 53.82 18.03 -59.97
CA SER A 3 52.88 17.99 -58.84
C SER A 3 51.42 17.91 -59.30
N ILE A 4 50.55 17.23 -58.53
CA ILE A 4 49.14 17.61 -58.40
C ILE A 4 48.70 17.43 -56.94
N THR A 5 48.37 18.56 -56.34
CA THR A 5 47.78 18.82 -55.02
C THR A 5 46.30 18.44 -54.95
N GLN A 6 45.79 17.96 -53.81
CA GLN A 6 44.47 18.33 -53.21
C GLN A 6 44.29 17.65 -51.82
N LYS A 7 44.31 18.40 -50.71
CA LYS A 7 43.19 19.06 -49.97
C LYS A 7 42.38 18.14 -49.02
N GLN A 8 42.67 18.31 -47.71
CA GLN A 8 41.77 18.38 -46.53
C GLN A 8 40.49 17.51 -46.45
N ARG A 9 40.34 16.79 -45.33
CA ARG A 9 39.33 17.08 -44.27
C ARG A 9 39.59 16.31 -42.96
N LYS A 10 39.25 16.98 -41.86
CA LYS A 10 39.53 16.66 -40.44
C LYS A 10 38.74 15.44 -39.89
N PRO A 11 39.21 14.84 -38.78
CA PRO A 11 38.55 13.76 -38.06
C PRO A 11 37.53 14.30 -37.04
N PHE A 12 36.43 13.59 -36.84
CA PHE A 12 35.60 13.73 -35.63
C PHE A 12 35.17 12.33 -35.18
N SER A 13 36.04 11.70 -34.39
CA SER A 13 35.73 10.47 -33.68
C SER A 13 35.02 10.85 -32.38
N LEU A 14 33.76 10.43 -32.30
CA LEU A 14 32.90 10.40 -31.12
C LEU A 14 33.57 9.57 -30.01
N LEU A 15 33.84 10.16 -28.85
CA LEU A 15 34.15 9.42 -27.62
C LEU A 15 33.20 9.89 -26.51
N LEU A 16 32.17 9.08 -26.27
CA LEU A 16 31.31 9.15 -25.08
C LEU A 16 32.09 8.54 -23.91
N ALA A 17 32.54 9.39 -22.98
CA ALA A 17 33.10 8.93 -21.71
C ALA A 17 31.96 8.69 -20.71
N SER A 18 31.67 7.42 -20.41
CA SER A 18 30.89 7.03 -19.24
C SER A 18 31.82 7.01 -18.01
N ALA A 19 31.56 7.87 -17.02
CA ALA A 19 32.19 7.77 -15.72
C ALA A 19 31.12 7.56 -14.65
N CYS A 20 31.16 6.37 -14.06
CA CYS A 20 30.40 5.97 -12.89
C CYS A 20 30.70 6.89 -11.70
N GLY A 21 29.65 7.34 -11.03
CA GLY A 21 29.75 7.98 -9.71
C GLY A 21 28.63 7.45 -8.83
N ALA A 22 28.87 6.33 -8.16
CA ALA A 22 27.98 5.82 -7.12
C ALA A 22 28.14 6.72 -5.88
N ALA A 23 27.17 7.61 -5.65
CA ALA A 23 27.05 8.33 -4.38
C ALA A 23 26.05 7.59 -3.49
N SER A 24 26.58 6.79 -2.58
CA SER A 24 25.86 6.16 -1.48
C SER A 24 25.40 7.22 -0.47
N LEU A 25 24.14 7.62 -0.55
CA LEU A 25 23.49 8.39 0.51
C LEU A 25 22.79 7.40 1.46
N LEU A 26 23.53 7.00 2.50
CA LEU A 26 22.96 6.37 3.69
C LEU A 26 22.13 7.43 4.44
N SER A 27 20.86 7.57 4.08
CA SER A 27 19.92 8.37 4.87
C SER A 27 19.51 7.55 6.10
N GLY A 28 20.22 7.75 7.20
CA GLY A 28 19.79 7.30 8.51
C GLY A 28 18.50 8.02 8.90
N ILE A 29 17.38 7.30 8.93
CA ILE A 29 16.13 7.79 9.51
C ILE A 29 16.10 7.30 10.96
N LEU A 30 16.64 8.14 11.86
CA LEU A 30 16.43 7.99 13.29
C LEU A 30 14.98 8.41 13.60
N GLY A 31 14.22 7.43 14.07
CA GLY A 31 13.23 7.53 15.13
C GLY A 31 12.33 8.76 15.15
N ILE A 32 11.11 8.60 14.62
CA ILE A 32 9.95 9.23 15.25
C ILE A 32 8.86 8.16 15.33
N SER A 33 8.74 7.55 16.51
CA SER A 33 7.56 6.77 16.87
C SER A 33 6.40 7.74 17.05
N SER A 34 5.86 8.25 15.93
CA SER A 34 4.60 8.99 15.94
C SER A 34 3.51 8.00 16.36
N SER A 35 3.17 8.03 17.64
CA SER A 35 1.92 7.52 18.17
C SER A 35 0.80 8.16 17.37
N ALA A 36 0.34 7.46 16.33
CA ALA A 36 -0.69 7.91 15.43
C ALA A 36 -2.03 7.89 16.17
N THR A 37 -2.33 9.00 16.84
CA THR A 37 -3.69 9.36 17.23
C THR A 37 -4.51 9.48 15.96
N ALA A 38 -5.31 8.47 15.66
CA ALA A 38 -6.19 8.46 14.49
C ALA A 38 -7.26 9.55 14.66
N SER A 39 -7.14 10.63 13.89
CA SER A 39 -8.13 11.72 13.81
C SER A 39 -8.50 12.01 12.36
N GLN A 40 -8.85 10.96 11.62
CA GLN A 40 -9.17 10.98 10.20
C GLN A 40 -10.37 10.04 9.98
N PRO A 41 -11.21 10.28 8.94
CA PRO A 41 -12.48 9.59 8.79
C PRO A 41 -12.30 8.09 8.55
N THR A 42 -13.16 7.29 9.16
CA THR A 42 -13.33 5.87 8.84
C THR A 42 -13.74 5.76 7.37
N LEU A 43 -12.91 5.09 6.57
CA LEU A 43 -13.12 4.93 5.12
C LEU A 43 -14.12 3.81 4.83
N PHE A 44 -14.12 2.80 5.69
CA PHE A 44 -14.95 1.62 5.64
C PHE A 44 -15.20 1.14 7.07
N SER A 45 -16.46 0.83 7.37
CA SER A 45 -16.85 0.09 8.56
C SER A 45 -17.76 -1.05 8.14
N CYS A 46 -17.66 -2.18 8.84
CA CYS A 46 -18.38 -3.40 8.55
C CYS A 46 -18.67 -4.10 9.87
N SER A 47 -19.93 -4.41 10.14
CA SER A 47 -20.31 -5.25 11.27
C SER A 47 -20.82 -6.60 10.75
N ALA A 48 -20.30 -7.68 11.30
CA ALA A 48 -20.73 -9.04 11.06
C ALA A 48 -21.02 -9.71 12.41
N LYS A 49 -21.68 -10.87 12.40
CA LYS A 49 -22.24 -11.56 13.58
C LYS A 49 -21.34 -11.55 14.84
N ASN A 50 -20.03 -11.67 14.68
CA ASN A 50 -19.07 -11.76 15.80
C ASN A 50 -17.94 -10.72 15.73
N VAL A 51 -17.90 -9.86 14.71
CA VAL A 51 -16.76 -8.97 14.49
C VAL A 51 -17.18 -7.65 13.85
N ILE A 52 -16.63 -6.56 14.36
CA ILE A 52 -16.68 -5.24 13.72
C ILE A 52 -15.31 -5.00 13.10
N VAL A 53 -15.28 -4.55 11.86
CA VAL A 53 -14.07 -4.26 11.09
C VAL A 53 -14.11 -2.81 10.62
N GLU A 54 -13.04 -2.08 10.89
CA GLU A 54 -12.86 -0.71 10.42
C GLU A 54 -11.59 -0.58 9.59
N VAL A 55 -11.66 0.24 8.56
CA VAL A 55 -10.50 0.73 7.84
C VAL A 55 -10.50 2.25 7.93
N LYS A 56 -9.41 2.78 8.48
CA LYS A 56 -9.19 4.22 8.63
C LYS A 56 -7.89 4.66 7.99
N ARG A 57 -7.85 5.92 7.57
CA ARG A 57 -6.59 6.60 7.25
C ARG A 57 -6.06 7.20 8.55
N LEU A 58 -4.76 7.10 8.80
CA LEU A 58 -4.09 7.75 9.93
C LEU A 58 -3.62 9.15 9.51
N ASN A 59 -3.24 9.99 10.47
CA ASN A 59 -2.80 11.37 10.19
C ASN A 59 -1.56 11.44 9.27
N ASN A 60 -0.71 10.42 9.31
CA ASN A 60 0.44 10.28 8.42
C ASN A 60 0.09 9.69 7.03
N GLY A 61 -1.20 9.53 6.72
CA GLY A 61 -1.70 8.97 5.46
C GLY A 61 -1.73 7.44 5.40
N THR A 62 -1.12 6.74 6.37
CA THR A 62 -1.11 5.27 6.42
C THR A 62 -2.53 4.71 6.58
N LEU A 63 -2.84 3.65 5.85
CA LEU A 63 -4.07 2.89 6.07
C LEU A 63 -3.92 1.93 7.24
N ARG A 64 -4.93 1.87 8.09
CA ARG A 64 -5.01 0.96 9.22
C ARG A 64 -6.31 0.17 9.18
N TYR A 65 -6.17 -1.13 9.37
CA TYR A 65 -7.24 -2.08 9.58
C TYR A 65 -7.36 -2.40 11.06
N GLU A 66 -8.58 -2.39 11.57
CA GLU A 66 -8.91 -2.79 12.94
C GLU A 66 -10.07 -3.77 12.96
N ALA A 67 -9.98 -4.80 13.80
CA ALA A 67 -11.07 -5.72 14.05
C ALA A 67 -11.35 -5.86 15.55
N TYR A 68 -12.64 -5.92 15.90
CA TYR A 68 -13.15 -5.97 17.27
C TYR A 68 -14.15 -7.12 17.43
N ASN A 69 -13.97 -7.99 18.41
CA ASN A 69 -14.85 -9.13 18.70
C ASN A 69 -16.14 -8.70 19.42
N ILE A 70 -17.31 -9.17 18.99
CA ILE A 70 -18.58 -8.91 19.69
C ILE A 70 -18.75 -9.93 20.83
N PRO A 71 -19.13 -9.53 22.07
CA PRO A 71 -19.47 -8.19 22.55
C PRO A 71 -18.23 -7.37 22.96
N THR A 72 -17.86 -6.35 22.17
CA THR A 72 -16.68 -5.50 22.40
C THR A 72 -17.04 -4.27 23.23
N ASN A 73 -16.06 -3.70 23.95
CA ASN A 73 -16.16 -2.38 24.59
C ASN A 73 -15.61 -1.23 23.72
N LEU A 74 -15.19 -1.51 22.47
CA LEU A 74 -14.61 -0.59 21.49
C LEU A 74 -13.36 0.21 21.97
N LYS A 75 -12.82 -0.09 23.15
CA LYS A 75 -11.65 0.63 23.70
C LYS A 75 -10.34 0.24 23.00
N ARG A 76 -10.22 -1.01 22.56
CA ARG A 76 -9.04 -1.52 21.84
C ARG A 76 -9.44 -2.63 20.87
N PRO A 77 -8.92 -2.64 19.63
CA PRO A 77 -9.15 -3.74 18.70
C PRO A 77 -8.36 -4.99 19.08
N ASP A 78 -8.91 -6.15 18.79
CA ASP A 78 -8.25 -7.46 18.90
C ASP A 78 -7.13 -7.61 17.87
N LEU A 79 -7.31 -6.98 16.70
CA LEU A 79 -6.34 -6.98 15.61
C LEU A 79 -6.19 -5.59 15.03
N ALA A 80 -4.95 -5.10 14.94
CA ALA A 80 -4.62 -3.87 14.26
C ALA A 80 -3.47 -4.10 13.26
N ILE A 81 -3.66 -3.71 12.00
CA ILE A 81 -2.66 -3.87 10.95
C ILE A 81 -2.52 -2.55 10.21
N ASN A 82 -1.30 -2.02 10.16
CA ASN A 82 -0.96 -0.81 9.41
C ASN A 82 -0.43 -1.16 8.01
N ASN A 83 -0.20 -0.14 7.19
CA ASN A 83 0.43 -0.24 5.88
C ASN A 83 -0.36 -1.09 4.88
N GLY A 84 -1.68 -0.92 4.87
CA GLY A 84 -2.53 -1.48 3.82
C GLY A 84 -2.38 -0.76 2.48
N THR A 85 -2.93 -1.36 1.43
CA THR A 85 -3.04 -0.79 0.09
C THR A 85 -4.49 -0.61 -0.32
N ILE A 86 -4.76 0.36 -1.19
CA ILE A 86 -6.06 0.59 -1.80
C ILE A 86 -5.98 0.29 -3.29
N ARG A 87 -6.99 -0.39 -3.82
CA ARG A 87 -7.18 -0.58 -5.26
C ARG A 87 -8.65 -0.50 -5.62
N ARG A 88 -8.95 0.00 -6.82
CA ARG A 88 -10.29 -0.10 -7.41
C ARG A 88 -10.45 -1.45 -8.10
N GLY A 89 -11.51 -2.17 -7.76
CA GLY A 89 -11.86 -3.43 -8.40
C GLY A 89 -12.51 -3.22 -9.76
N ARG A 90 -12.73 -4.33 -10.49
CA ARG A 90 -13.26 -4.28 -11.86
C ARG A 90 -14.72 -3.82 -11.91
N ASN A 91 -15.47 -4.07 -10.85
CA ASN A 91 -16.90 -3.79 -10.77
C ASN A 91 -17.17 -2.45 -10.08
N GLY A 92 -16.14 -1.63 -9.83
CA GLY A 92 -16.30 -0.39 -9.09
C GLY A 92 -16.47 -0.61 -7.59
N GLU A 93 -15.92 -1.68 -7.04
CA GLU A 93 -15.72 -1.84 -5.60
C GLU A 93 -14.35 -1.27 -5.19
N THR A 94 -14.21 -0.80 -3.94
CA THR A 94 -12.90 -0.40 -3.40
C THR A 94 -12.37 -1.53 -2.52
N LEU A 95 -11.16 -1.98 -2.79
CA LEU A 95 -10.48 -3.03 -2.04
C LEU A 95 -9.39 -2.40 -1.18
N TYR A 96 -9.48 -2.63 0.12
CA TYR A 96 -8.44 -2.30 1.10
C TYR A 96 -7.76 -3.60 1.51
N SER A 97 -6.49 -3.77 1.15
CA SER A 97 -5.72 -4.99 1.42
C SER A 97 -4.70 -4.77 2.52
N PHE A 98 -4.71 -5.65 3.51
CA PHE A 98 -3.80 -5.64 4.65
C PHE A 98 -3.19 -7.01 4.81
N ARG A 99 -1.97 -7.07 5.32
CA ARG A 99 -1.28 -8.33 5.52
C ARG A 99 -0.50 -8.30 6.82
N ASN A 100 -0.57 -9.40 7.57
CA ASN A 100 0.41 -9.71 8.59
C ASN A 100 1.25 -10.92 8.13
N ASN A 101 2.09 -11.45 9.01
CA ASN A 101 2.99 -12.55 8.64
C ASN A 101 2.27 -13.83 8.18
N ILE A 102 0.99 -14.02 8.54
CA ILE A 102 0.27 -15.28 8.35
C ILE A 102 -0.92 -15.11 7.40
N TYR A 103 -1.63 -13.99 7.50
CA TYR A 103 -2.93 -13.77 6.87
C TYR A 103 -2.93 -12.50 6.03
N GLN A 104 -3.71 -12.53 4.95
CA GLN A 104 -4.08 -11.36 4.18
C GLN A 104 -5.58 -11.08 4.40
N TYR A 105 -5.91 -9.84 4.71
CA TYR A 105 -7.25 -9.34 4.95
C TYR A 105 -7.61 -8.37 3.84
N VAL A 106 -8.76 -8.58 3.20
CA VAL A 106 -9.25 -7.69 2.15
C VAL A 106 -10.64 -7.21 2.52
N ALA A 107 -10.74 -5.94 2.90
CA ALA A 107 -12.03 -5.28 3.06
C ALA A 107 -12.49 -4.75 1.71
N VAL A 108 -13.69 -5.13 1.30
CA VAL A 108 -14.30 -4.77 0.03
C VAL A 108 -15.50 -3.87 0.31
N LYS A 109 -15.42 -2.63 -0.16
CA LYS A 109 -16.50 -1.64 -0.11
C LYS A 109 -17.19 -1.58 -1.46
N ASP A 110 -18.43 -2.08 -1.52
CA ASP A 110 -19.31 -1.96 -2.67
C ASP A 110 -20.40 -0.89 -2.39
N SER A 111 -21.17 -0.55 -3.42
CA SER A 111 -22.22 0.46 -3.47
C SER A 111 -23.38 0.27 -2.49
N GLY A 112 -23.55 -0.91 -1.88
CA GLY A 112 -24.59 -1.16 -0.88
C GLY A 112 -24.26 -2.22 0.18
N TYR A 113 -23.08 -2.85 0.10
CA TYR A 113 -22.66 -3.89 1.03
C TYR A 113 -21.14 -3.87 1.24
N GLY A 114 -20.71 -4.28 2.43
CA GLY A 114 -19.34 -4.57 2.77
C GLY A 114 -19.08 -6.07 2.81
N LYS A 115 -17.84 -6.48 2.55
CA LYS A 115 -17.38 -7.82 2.96
C LYS A 115 -15.90 -7.80 3.30
N VAL A 116 -15.51 -8.70 4.19
CA VAL A 116 -14.13 -8.92 4.59
C VAL A 116 -13.74 -10.34 4.20
N LEU A 117 -12.69 -10.44 3.39
CA LEU A 117 -12.12 -11.70 2.93
C LEU A 117 -10.81 -11.94 3.69
N VAL A 118 -10.63 -13.17 4.18
CA VAL A 118 -9.40 -13.57 4.89
C VAL A 118 -8.74 -14.70 4.11
N TYR A 119 -7.48 -14.51 3.79
CA TYR A 119 -6.66 -15.45 3.04
C TYR A 119 -5.49 -15.96 3.89
N LYS A 120 -5.16 -17.24 3.73
CA LYS A 120 -3.91 -17.84 4.22
C LYS A 120 -3.24 -18.54 3.04
N ASN A 121 -1.97 -18.24 2.79
CA ASN A 121 -1.22 -18.80 1.65
C ASN A 121 -1.98 -18.66 0.30
N ALA A 122 -2.51 -17.46 0.03
CA ALA A 122 -3.34 -17.14 -1.14
C ALA A 122 -4.66 -17.92 -1.28
N LYS A 123 -5.02 -18.79 -0.33
CA LYS A 123 -6.31 -19.48 -0.28
C LYS A 123 -7.30 -18.70 0.59
N LEU A 124 -8.51 -18.46 0.09
CA LEU A 124 -9.61 -17.88 0.86
C LEU A 124 -10.02 -18.87 1.96
N ILE A 125 -9.98 -18.43 3.21
CA ILE A 125 -10.32 -19.25 4.39
C ILE A 125 -11.52 -18.70 5.16
N GLY A 126 -11.96 -17.48 4.86
CA GLY A 126 -13.13 -16.89 5.51
C GLY A 126 -13.66 -15.70 4.73
N THR A 127 -14.98 -15.57 4.74
CA THR A 127 -15.71 -14.42 4.22
C THR A 127 -16.71 -13.98 5.27
N ASN A 128 -16.63 -12.72 5.68
CA ASN A 128 -17.65 -12.08 6.50
C ASN A 128 -18.38 -11.06 5.64
N TYR A 129 -19.67 -11.27 5.39
CA TYR A 129 -20.53 -10.29 4.74
C TYR A 129 -21.06 -9.31 5.78
N CYS A 130 -21.13 -8.05 5.39
CA CYS A 130 -21.56 -6.96 6.24
C CYS A 130 -22.57 -6.11 5.47
N GLY A 131 -23.77 -5.97 6.04
CA GLY A 131 -24.66 -4.86 5.71
C GLY A 131 -24.45 -3.76 6.73
N ASP A 132 -24.75 -2.51 6.37
CA ASP A 132 -24.86 -1.45 7.37
C ASP A 132 -25.83 -1.93 8.46
N LEU A 133 -25.39 -1.89 9.73
CA LEU A 133 -26.29 -1.99 10.88
C LEU A 133 -27.01 -0.65 11.05
#